data_AF-A0AAW4C525-F1
#
_entry.id   AF-A0AAW4C525-F1
#
_cell.length_a   1.000
_cell.length_b   1.000
_cell.length_c   1.000
_cell.angle_alpha   90.00
_cell.angle_beta   90.00
_cell.angle_gamma   90.00
#
_symmetry.space_group_name_H-M   'P 1'
#
loop_
_entity.id
_entity.type
_entity.pdbx_description
1 polymer ?
#
loop_
_entity_poly.entity_id
_entity_poly.type
_entity_poly.pdbx_seq_one_letter_code
_entity_poly.pdbx_strand_id
1 'polypeptide(L)'
;MSKLKLCKSVDDLAALLGTTYGKIRYFYYLHPTSESYSTFEIKKKSGGVREISAPSDKLKTLQGRLKVLLSEIYEPKKYVTGFVNGKSIVANAKPHTRKKFVFNLDLQDFFPSITFARIRGLLVSKPYSLESSVATVIAHLVTVNGKLPQGGPSSPVISNMICSSLDRKLKTLAAKNRAEYTRYADDITFSFYDDLDYIASDIVEVLKGDKLPNHYFAKCGQSLERLIVDAGFKINYLKVRLQGRYERQVVTGLVVNKKPNVNRQYVRKTGAMIHSIETKGLEEARRIYSEKIIKQEQKSGDGQEEEIKVPPVEAHIQGRLLFLKQVVGLESQVYRRLALRFNLLGLKYRVPLGVSKNKFSEDFRKFTKWYDSKCWVVEVEGEIRGEFECGQGSGFMIFDQVLVTCSHVLELKGVKLEEATVYQASARSRSYKAKLLYRDDHRDLALLKISVEKSEFDYFDLETSVLADVGDEVSILGFPQDKLGAQSAGNQTAVVRNKFPISGVGFVEVDKELYAGNSGGPVLNQDSRVVGIVGIGNDGEYCDHSRFICVSELLKAIDGFKLASAEKSELEPA
;
A
#
# COMPACT_ATOMS: atom_id res chain seq x y z
N MET A 1 -4.40 -22.66 25.02
CA MET A 1 -3.22 -23.31 24.40
C MET A 1 -3.46 -23.45 22.90
N SER A 2 -2.45 -23.28 22.04
CA SER A 2 -2.62 -23.49 20.59
C SER A 2 -3.02 -24.93 20.28
N LYS A 3 -3.91 -25.12 19.31
CA LYS A 3 -4.43 -26.43 18.87
C LYS A 3 -3.31 -27.39 18.47
N LEU A 4 -2.26 -26.89 17.81
CA LEU A 4 -1.14 -27.71 17.36
C LEU A 4 -0.34 -28.32 18.51
N LYS A 5 -0.23 -27.62 19.65
CA LYS A 5 0.45 -28.14 20.87
C LYS A 5 -0.35 -29.22 21.59
N LEU A 6 -1.66 -29.30 21.33
CA LEU A 6 -2.54 -30.29 21.93
C LEU A 6 -2.57 -31.62 21.15
N CYS A 7 -2.10 -31.64 19.89
CA CYS A 7 -2.01 -32.86 19.10
C CYS A 7 -1.18 -33.94 19.80
N LYS A 8 -1.76 -35.13 19.94
CA LYS A 8 -1.13 -36.32 20.50
C LYS A 8 -0.88 -37.40 19.44
N SER A 9 -1.51 -37.29 18.28
CA SER A 9 -1.39 -38.24 17.18
C SER A 9 -1.27 -37.56 15.81
N VAL A 10 -0.85 -38.33 14.81
CA VAL A 10 -0.84 -37.90 13.39
C VAL A 10 -2.24 -37.69 12.82
N ASP A 11 -3.25 -38.38 13.36
CA ASP A 11 -4.65 -38.20 12.97
C ASP A 11 -5.21 -36.87 13.49
N ASP A 12 -4.81 -36.44 14.70
CA ASP A 12 -5.14 -35.11 15.21
C ASP A 12 -4.58 -34.01 14.29
N LEU A 13 -3.32 -34.18 13.86
CA LEU A 13 -2.69 -33.26 12.91
C LEU A 13 -3.45 -33.25 11.58
N ALA A 14 -3.83 -34.42 11.06
CA ALA A 14 -4.59 -34.53 9.81
C ALA A 14 -5.94 -33.80 9.91
N ALA A 15 -6.66 -33.99 11.01
CA ALA A 15 -7.92 -33.31 11.29
C ALA A 15 -7.74 -31.78 11.35
N LEU A 16 -6.70 -31.28 12.02
CA LEU A 16 -6.39 -29.84 12.04
C LEU A 16 -6.05 -29.29 10.66
N LEU A 17 -5.39 -30.09 9.83
CA LEU A 17 -5.09 -29.75 8.44
C LEU A 17 -6.31 -29.97 7.52
N GLY A 18 -7.47 -30.38 8.04
CA GLY A 18 -8.70 -30.61 7.28
C GLY A 18 -8.56 -31.69 6.22
N THR A 19 -7.88 -32.79 6.56
CA THR A 19 -7.62 -33.95 5.68
C THR A 19 -7.53 -35.24 6.52
N THR A 20 -7.16 -36.36 5.90
CA THR A 20 -6.88 -37.64 6.58
C THR A 20 -5.40 -37.99 6.53
N TYR A 21 -4.91 -38.77 7.50
CA TYR A 21 -3.50 -39.17 7.53
C TYR A 21 -3.08 -39.96 6.29
N GLY A 22 -3.96 -40.81 5.75
CA GLY A 22 -3.72 -41.51 4.47
C GLY A 22 -3.42 -40.57 3.31
N LYS A 23 -4.15 -39.44 3.20
CA LYS A 23 -3.89 -38.41 2.18
C LYS A 23 -2.59 -37.64 2.41
N ILE A 24 -2.16 -37.50 3.67
CA ILE A 24 -0.87 -36.89 4.02
C ILE A 24 0.28 -37.83 3.64
N ARG A 25 0.16 -39.13 3.96
CA ARG A 25 1.15 -40.17 3.63
C ARG A 25 1.46 -40.26 2.14
N TYR A 26 0.47 -39.99 1.29
CA TYR A 26 0.65 -39.95 -0.16
C TYR A 26 1.87 -39.12 -0.58
N PHE A 27 2.10 -37.96 0.07
CA PHE A 27 3.13 -36.99 -0.33
C PHE A 27 4.58 -37.38 0.01
N TYR A 28 4.79 -38.34 0.89
CA TYR A 28 6.16 -38.66 1.36
C TYR A 28 6.45 -40.15 1.56
N TYR A 29 5.43 -41.02 1.51
CA TYR A 29 5.56 -42.48 1.58
C TYR A 29 5.25 -43.17 0.26
N LEU A 30 4.17 -42.76 -0.43
CA LEU A 30 3.73 -43.38 -1.68
C LEU A 30 4.33 -42.70 -2.91
N HIS A 31 4.63 -41.40 -2.80
CA HIS A 31 5.36 -40.63 -3.80
C HIS A 31 6.50 -39.86 -3.12
N PRO A 32 7.68 -39.78 -3.75
CA PRO A 32 8.72 -38.85 -3.33
C PRO A 32 8.18 -37.43 -3.27
N THR A 33 8.43 -36.70 -2.17
CA THR A 33 7.98 -35.31 -2.04
C THR A 33 8.44 -34.44 -3.21
N SER A 34 9.58 -34.77 -3.84
CA SER A 34 10.09 -34.12 -5.04
C SER A 34 9.11 -34.14 -6.22
N GLU A 35 8.32 -35.19 -6.40
CA GLU A 35 7.30 -35.28 -7.47
C GLU A 35 6.12 -34.34 -7.22
N SER A 36 5.93 -33.91 -5.97
CA SER A 36 4.91 -32.94 -5.59
C SER A 36 5.40 -31.50 -5.66
N TYR A 37 6.59 -31.26 -6.22
CA TYR A 37 7.17 -29.94 -6.43
C TYR A 37 7.56 -29.74 -7.89
N SER A 38 7.31 -28.54 -8.41
CA SER A 38 7.91 -28.07 -9.66
C SER A 38 9.08 -27.15 -9.35
N THR A 39 10.20 -27.38 -10.02
CA THR A 39 11.38 -26.51 -9.95
C THR A 39 11.43 -25.58 -11.15
N PHE A 40 11.75 -24.32 -10.89
CA PHE A 40 11.98 -23.33 -11.94
C PHE A 40 13.02 -22.31 -11.47
N GLU A 41 13.67 -21.64 -12.41
CA GLU A 41 14.75 -20.71 -12.11
C GLU A 41 14.30 -19.25 -12.16
N ILE A 42 14.78 -18.45 -11.21
CA ILE A 42 14.61 -16.99 -11.21
C ILE A 42 15.99 -16.32 -11.20
N LYS A 43 16.19 -15.32 -12.05
CA LYS A 43 17.43 -14.54 -12.07
C LYS A 43 17.64 -13.75 -10.77
N LYS A 44 18.83 -13.84 -10.19
CA LYS A 44 19.24 -13.01 -9.05
C LYS A 44 19.59 -11.60 -9.52
N LYS A 45 19.30 -10.60 -8.69
CA LYS A 45 19.70 -9.19 -8.95
C LYS A 45 21.22 -9.00 -9.06
N SER A 46 22.00 -9.89 -8.44
CA SER A 46 23.47 -9.89 -8.43
C SER A 46 24.08 -10.71 -9.57
N GLY A 47 23.27 -11.26 -10.48
CA GLY A 47 23.71 -12.27 -11.45
C GLY A 47 23.56 -13.71 -10.93
N GLY A 48 23.47 -14.65 -11.86
CA GLY A 48 23.18 -16.07 -11.60
C GLY A 48 21.69 -16.37 -11.40
N VAL A 49 21.38 -17.64 -11.14
CA VAL A 49 20.01 -18.15 -10.99
C VAL A 49 19.71 -18.57 -9.55
N ARG A 50 18.43 -18.54 -9.20
CA ARG A 50 17.84 -19.05 -7.97
C ARG A 50 16.82 -20.10 -8.36
N GLU A 51 17.12 -21.36 -8.05
CA GLU A 51 16.12 -22.42 -8.12
C GLU A 51 15.03 -22.18 -7.08
N ILE A 52 13.79 -22.16 -7.53
CA ILE A 52 12.58 -22.11 -6.71
C ILE A 52 11.88 -23.44 -6.87
N SER A 53 11.48 -24.05 -5.75
CA SER A 53 10.67 -25.26 -5.73
C SER A 53 9.29 -24.89 -5.21
N ALA A 54 8.29 -24.90 -6.10
CA ALA A 54 6.89 -24.64 -5.75
C ALA A 54 6.12 -25.95 -5.54
N PRO A 55 5.39 -26.11 -4.43
CA PRO A 55 4.57 -27.30 -4.20
C PRO A 55 3.34 -27.33 -5.11
N SER A 56 2.86 -28.53 -5.45
CA SER A 56 1.57 -28.77 -6.09
C SER A 56 0.41 -28.16 -5.29
N ASP A 57 -0.70 -27.81 -5.93
CA ASP A 57 -1.81 -27.09 -5.26
C ASP A 57 -2.35 -27.82 -4.03
N LYS A 58 -2.39 -29.16 -4.07
CA LYS A 58 -2.80 -29.98 -2.92
C LYS A 58 -1.83 -29.81 -1.75
N LEU A 59 -0.52 -29.93 -1.99
CA LEU A 59 0.50 -29.78 -0.95
C LEU A 59 0.61 -28.33 -0.46
N LYS A 60 0.49 -27.36 -1.38
CA LYS A 60 0.44 -25.93 -1.09
C LYS A 60 -0.70 -25.59 -0.14
N THR A 61 -1.87 -26.19 -0.33
CA THR A 61 -3.03 -26.03 0.56
C THR A 61 -2.73 -26.54 1.97
N LEU A 62 -2.15 -27.74 2.09
CA LEU A 62 -1.77 -28.31 3.39
C LEU A 62 -0.69 -27.48 4.08
N GLN A 63 0.36 -27.07 3.37
CA GLN A 63 1.41 -26.21 3.91
C GLN A 63 0.88 -24.82 4.27
N GLY A 64 -0.13 -24.31 3.56
CA GLY A 64 -0.84 -23.07 3.89
C GLY A 64 -1.58 -23.16 5.23
N ARG A 65 -2.31 -24.25 5.47
CA ARG A 65 -2.97 -24.51 6.77
C ARG A 65 -1.94 -24.69 7.89
N LEU A 66 -0.89 -25.45 7.62
CA LEU A 66 0.21 -25.67 8.56
C LEU A 66 0.94 -24.36 8.91
N LYS A 67 1.16 -23.47 7.95
CA LYS A 67 1.76 -22.13 8.18
C LYS A 67 0.97 -21.36 9.23
N VAL A 68 -0.36 -21.39 9.19
CA VAL A 68 -1.21 -20.70 10.18
C VAL A 68 -0.97 -21.29 11.57
N LEU A 69 -1.06 -22.61 11.70
CA LEU A 69 -0.84 -23.32 12.97
C LEU A 69 0.57 -23.08 13.55
N LEU A 70 1.61 -23.10 12.71
CA LEU A 70 2.99 -22.80 13.12
C LEU A 70 3.15 -21.34 13.58
N SER A 71 2.44 -20.42 12.92
CA SER A 71 2.48 -19.00 13.25
C SER A 71 1.80 -18.70 14.60
N GLU A 72 0.79 -19.49 15.01
CA GLU A 72 0.16 -19.38 16.33
C GLU A 72 1.08 -19.78 17.48
N ILE A 73 1.99 -20.73 17.26
CA ILE A 73 2.92 -21.22 18.29
C ILE A 73 4.27 -20.49 18.28
N TYR A 74 4.55 -19.72 17.23
CA TYR A 74 5.79 -18.97 17.09
C TYR A 74 5.63 -17.54 17.60
N GLU A 75 6.50 -17.13 18.53
CA GLU A 75 6.55 -15.77 19.04
C GLU A 75 7.74 -15.00 18.41
N PRO A 76 7.50 -14.15 17.40
CA PRO A 76 8.56 -13.42 16.71
C PRO A 76 9.20 -12.36 17.61
N LYS A 77 10.54 -12.34 17.64
CA LYS A 77 11.29 -11.32 18.37
C LYS A 77 11.26 -9.96 17.66
N LYS A 78 11.40 -8.86 18.41
CA LYS A 78 11.29 -7.49 17.88
C LYS A 78 12.26 -7.21 16.73
N TYR A 79 13.49 -7.72 16.83
CA TYR A 79 14.58 -7.55 15.88
C TYR A 79 14.56 -8.55 14.69
N VAL A 80 13.59 -9.47 14.64
CA VAL A 80 13.32 -10.32 13.47
C VAL A 80 12.19 -9.70 12.67
N THR A 81 12.47 -9.31 11.42
CA THR A 81 11.54 -8.50 10.62
C THR A 81 11.12 -9.17 9.31
N GLY A 82 11.93 -10.10 8.79
CA GLY A 82 11.59 -10.89 7.61
C GLY A 82 10.51 -11.93 7.92
N PHE A 83 9.53 -12.07 7.02
CA PHE A 83 8.43 -13.04 7.13
C PHE A 83 7.56 -12.93 8.38
N VAL A 84 7.54 -11.77 9.03
CA VAL A 84 6.70 -11.51 10.21
C VAL A 84 5.55 -10.60 9.79
N ASN A 85 4.33 -10.95 10.20
CA ASN A 85 3.13 -10.16 9.89
C ASN A 85 3.27 -8.73 10.44
N GLY A 86 2.84 -7.73 9.67
CA GLY A 86 2.94 -6.31 10.03
C GLY A 86 4.36 -5.72 10.00
N LYS A 87 5.40 -6.51 9.68
CA LYS A 87 6.77 -6.02 9.51
C LYS A 87 7.15 -5.93 8.03
N SER A 88 8.04 -5.00 7.72
CA SER A 88 8.50 -4.72 6.36
C SER A 88 10.01 -4.47 6.33
N ILE A 89 10.56 -4.34 5.13
CA ILE A 89 11.96 -3.89 4.94
C ILE A 89 12.21 -2.52 5.59
N VAL A 90 11.19 -1.68 5.73
CA VAL A 90 11.29 -0.39 6.43
C VAL A 90 11.47 -0.60 7.93
N ALA A 91 10.72 -1.55 8.52
CA ALA A 91 10.88 -1.92 9.92
C ALA A 91 12.27 -2.50 10.19
N ASN A 92 12.85 -3.24 9.24
CA ASN A 92 14.23 -3.73 9.32
C ASN A 92 15.27 -2.61 9.25
N ALA A 93 15.07 -1.65 8.34
CA ALA A 93 16.01 -0.58 8.07
C ALA A 93 16.02 0.51 9.16
N LYS A 94 14.86 0.79 9.78
CA LYS A 94 14.66 1.91 10.72
C LYS A 94 15.64 1.91 11.92
N PRO A 95 15.91 0.78 12.61
CA PRO A 95 16.86 0.73 13.72
C PRO A 95 18.29 1.15 13.34
N HIS A 96 18.66 1.04 12.06
CA HIS A 96 20.00 1.29 11.55
C HIS A 96 20.19 2.70 11.00
N THR A 97 19.24 3.61 11.26
CA THR A 97 19.32 4.98 10.76
C THR A 97 20.23 5.87 11.60
N ARG A 98 20.91 6.83 10.96
CA ARG A 98 21.84 7.78 11.61
C ARG A 98 22.99 7.11 12.37
N LYS A 99 23.39 5.92 11.96
CA LYS A 99 24.51 5.16 12.55
C LYS A 99 25.82 5.57 11.88
N LYS A 100 26.94 5.51 12.62
CA LYS A 100 28.26 5.80 12.03
C LYS A 100 28.64 4.75 11.01
N PHE A 101 28.34 3.49 11.33
CA PHE A 101 28.64 2.34 10.50
C PHE A 101 27.46 1.38 10.45
N VAL A 102 27.24 0.77 9.29
CA VAL A 102 26.28 -0.31 9.05
C VAL A 102 27.05 -1.50 8.49
N PHE A 103 26.95 -2.64 9.17
CA PHE A 103 27.58 -3.89 8.77
C PHE A 103 26.51 -4.89 8.35
N ASN A 104 26.60 -5.39 7.12
CA ASN A 104 25.66 -6.37 6.59
C ASN A 104 26.40 -7.66 6.24
N LEU A 105 25.71 -8.78 6.44
CA LEU A 105 26.09 -10.08 5.94
C LEU A 105 24.84 -10.88 5.54
N ASP A 106 25.05 -11.94 4.79
CA ASP A 106 24.02 -12.79 4.19
C ASP A 106 24.40 -14.25 4.45
N LEU A 107 23.41 -15.11 4.66
CA LEU A 107 23.63 -16.54 4.87
C LEU A 107 23.59 -17.30 3.56
N GLN A 108 24.63 -18.09 3.28
CA GLN A 108 24.70 -18.93 2.09
C GLN A 108 23.68 -20.08 2.18
N ASP A 109 22.96 -20.33 1.09
CA ASP A 109 21.99 -21.42 0.93
C ASP A 109 21.04 -21.54 2.12
N PHE A 110 20.53 -20.40 2.58
CA PHE A 110 19.78 -20.27 3.84
C PHE A 110 18.68 -21.33 4.01
N PHE A 111 17.77 -21.44 3.04
CA PHE A 111 16.68 -22.44 3.10
C PHE A 111 17.23 -23.88 2.98
N PRO A 112 18.02 -24.24 1.94
CA PRO A 112 18.59 -25.59 1.84
C PRO A 112 19.46 -26.05 3.03
N SER A 113 20.04 -25.13 3.80
CA SER A 113 20.79 -25.44 5.03
C SER A 113 19.91 -25.94 6.18
N ILE A 114 18.60 -25.71 6.11
CA ILE A 114 17.63 -26.17 7.10
C ILE A 114 17.12 -27.55 6.68
N THR A 115 17.54 -28.57 7.42
CA THR A 115 17.26 -29.97 7.09
C THR A 115 16.07 -30.52 7.86
N PHE A 116 15.53 -31.65 7.37
CA PHE A 116 14.50 -32.45 8.03
C PHE A 116 14.82 -32.68 9.52
N ALA A 117 16.05 -33.10 9.83
CA ALA A 117 16.48 -33.38 11.20
C ALA A 117 16.43 -32.12 12.10
N ARG A 118 16.85 -30.96 11.57
CA ARG A 118 16.78 -29.68 12.30
C ARG A 118 15.33 -29.28 12.59
N ILE A 119 14.44 -29.44 11.61
CA ILE A 119 13.01 -29.10 11.75
C ILE A 119 12.35 -30.02 12.77
N ARG A 120 12.53 -31.34 12.64
CA ARG A 120 12.00 -32.31 13.60
C ARG A 120 12.51 -32.04 15.02
N GLY A 121 13.83 -31.86 15.17
CA GLY A 121 14.46 -31.59 16.47
C GLY A 121 13.95 -30.30 17.11
N LEU A 122 13.76 -29.24 16.32
CA LEU A 122 13.16 -27.99 16.78
C LEU A 122 11.75 -28.20 17.34
N LEU A 123 10.88 -28.88 16.59
CA LEU A 123 9.47 -29.05 16.94
C LEU A 123 9.26 -29.92 18.18
N VAL A 124 10.10 -30.94 18.37
CA VAL A 124 10.10 -31.79 19.58
C VAL A 124 10.65 -31.04 20.80
N SER A 125 11.60 -30.14 20.60
CA SER A 125 12.26 -29.42 21.71
C SER A 125 11.37 -28.33 22.32
N LYS A 126 11.69 -27.91 23.55
CA LYS A 126 11.12 -26.69 24.14
C LYS A 126 11.45 -25.47 23.27
N PRO A 127 10.53 -24.50 23.11
CA PRO A 127 9.24 -24.35 23.79
C PRO A 127 8.05 -24.98 23.03
N TYR A 128 8.28 -25.71 21.93
CA TYR A 128 7.22 -26.22 21.08
C TYR A 128 6.68 -27.55 21.60
N SER A 129 7.58 -28.48 21.93
CA SER A 129 7.27 -29.73 22.64
C SER A 129 6.14 -30.53 21.99
N LEU A 130 6.16 -30.58 20.65
CA LEU A 130 5.22 -31.40 19.89
C LEU A 130 5.56 -32.87 20.05
N GLU A 131 4.54 -33.72 19.92
CA GLU A 131 4.72 -35.16 19.89
C GLU A 131 5.63 -35.55 18.70
N SER A 132 6.48 -36.56 18.91
CA SER A 132 7.55 -36.94 17.98
C SER A 132 7.02 -37.36 16.60
N SER A 133 5.95 -38.15 16.55
CA SER A 133 5.31 -38.56 15.28
C SER A 133 4.71 -37.36 14.54
N VAL A 134 4.07 -36.42 15.25
CA VAL A 134 3.54 -35.17 14.68
C VAL A 134 4.66 -34.32 14.09
N ALA A 135 5.76 -34.13 14.83
CA ALA A 135 6.92 -33.37 14.37
C ALA A 135 7.59 -34.00 13.13
N THR A 136 7.67 -35.34 13.09
CA THR A 136 8.17 -36.10 11.93
C THR A 136 7.32 -35.86 10.68
N VAL A 137 5.99 -35.98 10.79
CA VAL A 137 5.09 -35.75 9.65
C VAL A 137 5.17 -34.31 9.15
N ILE A 138 5.23 -33.33 10.06
CA ILE A 138 5.44 -31.92 9.68
C ILE A 138 6.75 -31.75 8.92
N ALA A 139 7.84 -32.34 9.40
CA ALA A 139 9.14 -32.24 8.74
C ALA A 139 9.14 -32.87 7.34
N HIS A 140 8.43 -34.00 7.12
CA HIS A 140 8.26 -34.58 5.79
C HIS A 140 7.47 -33.69 4.85
N LEU A 141 6.37 -33.10 5.34
CA LEU A 141 5.49 -32.26 4.52
C LEU A 141 6.17 -31.00 4.00
N VAL A 142 7.19 -30.50 4.70
CA VAL A 142 7.80 -29.18 4.42
C VAL A 142 9.21 -29.27 3.85
N THR A 143 9.72 -30.48 3.62
CA THR A 143 11.05 -30.68 3.05
C THR A 143 11.00 -31.44 1.73
N VAL A 144 11.91 -31.09 0.83
CA VAL A 144 12.16 -31.78 -0.44
C VAL A 144 13.58 -32.30 -0.39
N ASN A 145 13.78 -33.59 -0.62
CA ASN A 145 15.09 -34.25 -0.48
C ASN A 145 15.76 -33.94 0.87
N GLY A 146 14.95 -33.90 1.94
CA GLY A 146 15.40 -33.62 3.31
C GLY A 146 15.80 -32.17 3.60
N LYS A 147 15.56 -31.23 2.68
CA LYS A 147 15.92 -29.80 2.81
C LYS A 147 14.68 -28.91 2.70
N LEU A 148 14.68 -27.78 3.39
CA LEU A 148 13.59 -26.80 3.32
C LEU A 148 13.64 -26.07 1.96
N PRO A 149 12.58 -26.09 1.14
CA PRO A 149 12.60 -25.49 -0.19
C PRO A 149 12.35 -23.99 -0.16
N GLN A 150 12.88 -23.29 -1.17
CA GLN A 150 12.50 -21.91 -1.50
C GLN A 150 11.21 -21.96 -2.33
N GLY A 151 10.08 -21.55 -1.75
CA GLY A 151 8.77 -21.55 -2.44
C GLY A 151 7.64 -22.23 -1.67
N GLY A 152 7.97 -23.01 -0.64
CA GLY A 152 6.96 -23.61 0.26
C GLY A 152 6.25 -22.56 1.13
N PRO A 153 4.90 -22.57 1.23
CA PRO A 153 4.16 -21.62 2.08
C PRO A 153 4.57 -21.58 3.56
N SER A 154 5.01 -22.71 4.13
CA SER A 154 5.44 -22.81 5.53
C SER A 154 6.94 -22.58 5.74
N SER A 155 7.77 -22.63 4.68
CA SER A 155 9.22 -22.41 4.80
C SER A 155 9.59 -21.11 5.52
N PRO A 156 8.93 -19.95 5.27
CA PRO A 156 9.28 -18.69 5.92
C PRO A 156 9.14 -18.67 7.45
N VAL A 157 8.05 -19.27 7.98
CA VAL A 157 7.83 -19.34 9.43
C VAL A 157 8.81 -20.34 10.07
N ILE A 158 9.02 -21.49 9.44
CA ILE A 158 9.98 -22.50 9.91
C ILE A 158 11.39 -21.93 9.99
N SER A 159 11.85 -21.22 8.96
CA SER A 159 13.18 -20.63 8.97
C SER A 159 13.37 -19.64 10.12
N ASN A 160 12.34 -18.86 10.45
CA ASN A 160 12.36 -17.97 11.59
C ASN A 160 12.39 -18.71 12.93
N MET A 161 11.62 -19.79 13.07
CA MET A 161 11.63 -20.61 14.28
C MET A 161 13.01 -21.25 14.51
N ILE A 162 13.66 -21.75 13.45
CA ILE A 162 15.02 -22.32 13.49
C ILE A 162 16.04 -21.26 13.95
N CYS A 163 15.97 -20.05 13.41
CA CYS A 163 16.89 -18.98 13.76
C CYS A 163 16.69 -18.41 15.18
N SER A 164 15.60 -18.73 15.88
CA SER A 164 15.25 -18.12 17.18
C SER A 164 16.37 -18.19 18.23
N SER A 165 17.12 -19.30 18.27
CA SER A 165 18.27 -19.44 19.18
C SER A 165 19.45 -18.55 18.78
N LEU A 166 19.80 -18.57 17.49
CA LEU A 166 20.83 -17.70 16.91
C LEU A 166 20.51 -16.23 17.14
N ASP A 167 19.29 -15.82 16.83
CA ASP A 167 18.73 -14.49 16.99
C ASP A 167 18.91 -13.93 18.40
N ARG A 168 18.69 -14.76 19.43
CA ARG A 168 18.94 -14.37 20.84
C ARG A 168 20.42 -14.13 21.10
N LYS A 169 21.29 -15.04 20.66
CA LYS A 169 22.74 -14.93 20.85
C LYS A 169 23.31 -13.71 20.12
N LEU A 170 22.87 -13.45 18.90
CA LEU A 170 23.28 -12.29 18.11
C LEU A 170 22.79 -10.98 18.72
N LYS A 171 21.54 -10.93 19.24
CA LYS A 171 21.09 -9.73 19.96
C LYS A 171 21.89 -9.48 21.23
N THR A 172 22.25 -10.53 21.97
CA THR A 172 23.14 -10.41 23.14
C THR A 172 24.53 -9.93 22.75
N LEU A 173 25.12 -10.48 21.68
CA LEU A 173 26.41 -10.05 21.15
C LEU A 173 26.38 -8.56 20.76
N ALA A 174 25.31 -8.12 20.08
CA ALA A 174 25.10 -6.73 19.71
C ALA A 174 25.01 -5.82 20.94
N ALA A 175 24.21 -6.20 21.94
CA ALA A 175 24.03 -5.42 23.16
C ALA A 175 25.33 -5.24 23.94
N LYS A 176 26.12 -6.31 24.11
CA LYS A 176 27.45 -6.25 24.76
C LYS A 176 28.39 -5.28 24.05
N ASN A 177 28.28 -5.19 22.74
CA ASN A 177 29.13 -4.39 21.87
C ASN A 177 28.48 -3.08 21.41
N ARG A 178 27.46 -2.58 22.13
CA ARG A 178 26.76 -1.31 21.86
C ARG A 178 26.24 -1.15 20.42
N ALA A 179 25.96 -2.28 19.77
CA ALA A 179 25.47 -2.34 18.40
C ALA A 179 23.96 -2.59 18.36
N GLU A 180 23.32 -2.11 17.30
CA GLU A 180 21.98 -2.57 16.93
C GLU A 180 22.06 -3.80 16.04
N TYR A 181 21.05 -4.66 16.15
CA TYR A 181 20.93 -5.89 15.39
C TYR A 181 19.52 -6.05 14.84
N THR A 182 19.42 -6.43 13.57
CA THR A 182 18.18 -6.92 12.96
C THR A 182 18.47 -8.07 11.98
N ARG A 183 17.47 -8.92 11.76
CA ARG A 183 17.47 -9.97 10.73
C ARG A 183 16.23 -9.90 9.86
N TYR A 184 16.44 -9.93 8.54
CA TYR A 184 15.40 -10.04 7.52
C TYR A 184 15.68 -11.28 6.68
N ALA A 185 15.01 -12.40 6.97
CA ALA A 185 15.30 -13.69 6.36
C ALA A 185 16.78 -14.10 6.57
N ASP A 186 17.54 -14.22 5.48
CA ASP A 186 18.97 -14.51 5.41
C ASP A 186 19.87 -13.28 5.60
N ASP A 187 19.34 -12.07 5.39
CA ASP A 187 20.07 -10.81 5.61
C ASP A 187 20.17 -10.51 7.11
N ILE A 188 21.40 -10.40 7.62
CA ILE A 188 21.71 -9.96 8.98
C ILE A 188 22.37 -8.58 8.93
N THR A 189 21.93 -7.67 9.80
CA THR A 189 22.47 -6.31 9.87
C THR A 189 22.85 -5.95 11.30
N PHE A 190 24.07 -5.44 11.44
CA PHE A 190 24.54 -4.73 12.63
C PHE A 190 24.77 -3.26 12.31
N SER A 191 24.73 -2.40 13.31
CA SER A 191 25.14 -1.00 13.13
C SER A 191 25.65 -0.38 14.42
N PHE A 192 26.57 0.57 14.28
CA PHE A 192 27.38 1.09 15.38
C PHE A 192 27.27 2.61 15.48
N TYR A 193 27.31 3.12 16.72
CA TYR A 193 27.47 4.54 17.01
C TYR A 193 28.92 4.94 17.30
N ASP A 194 29.79 3.96 17.50
CA ASP A 194 31.20 4.19 17.80
C ASP A 194 31.99 4.57 16.54
N ASP A 195 33.12 5.25 16.74
CA ASP A 195 34.08 5.48 15.66
C ASP A 195 34.79 4.17 15.27
N LEU A 196 35.39 4.16 14.08
CA LEU A 196 35.93 2.94 13.46
C LEU A 196 36.90 2.19 14.39
N ASP A 197 37.77 2.93 15.09
CA ASP A 197 38.78 2.39 16.01
C ASP A 197 38.18 1.71 17.24
N TYR A 198 36.90 1.95 17.53
CA TYR A 198 36.16 1.42 18.67
C TYR A 198 35.05 0.45 18.26
N ILE A 199 34.93 0.11 16.98
CA ILE A 199 34.01 -0.95 16.55
C ILE A 199 34.51 -2.28 17.13
N ALA A 200 33.59 -3.01 17.76
CA ALA A 200 33.92 -4.28 18.38
C ALA A 200 34.39 -5.33 17.36
N SER A 201 35.63 -5.78 17.52
CA SER A 201 36.25 -6.88 16.77
C SER A 201 35.51 -8.21 16.92
N ASP A 202 34.72 -8.37 17.98
CA ASP A 202 33.78 -9.47 18.18
C ASP A 202 32.75 -9.61 17.04
N ILE A 203 32.34 -8.49 16.45
CA ILE A 203 31.32 -8.45 15.39
C ILE A 203 31.96 -8.18 14.03
N VAL A 204 32.90 -7.24 13.96
CA VAL A 204 33.52 -6.80 12.69
C VAL A 204 35.01 -6.58 12.90
N GLU A 205 35.83 -7.24 12.09
CA GLU A 205 37.26 -6.94 12.03
C GLU A 205 37.53 -6.07 10.80
N VAL A 206 37.95 -4.83 11.04
CA VAL A 206 38.33 -3.88 9.99
C VAL A 206 39.78 -4.13 9.63
N LEU A 207 40.03 -4.42 8.35
CA LEU A 207 41.35 -4.74 7.85
C LEU A 207 42.04 -3.48 7.33
N LYS A 208 43.31 -3.27 7.69
CA LYS A 208 44.12 -2.15 7.19
C LYS A 208 44.54 -2.46 5.75
N GLY A 209 43.94 -1.79 4.77
CA GLY A 209 44.22 -1.96 3.33
C GLY A 209 43.60 -0.84 2.48
N ASP A 210 44.26 -0.51 1.37
CA ASP A 210 44.18 0.76 0.64
C ASP A 210 42.80 1.18 0.08
N LYS A 211 42.50 2.48 0.33
CA LYS A 211 42.02 3.51 -0.61
C LYS A 211 41.07 3.12 -1.76
N LEU A 212 40.13 2.19 -1.57
CA LEU A 212 38.97 2.12 -2.46
C LEU A 212 37.97 3.21 -2.07
N PRO A 213 37.44 3.99 -3.03
CA PRO A 213 36.64 5.17 -2.70
C PRO A 213 35.29 4.87 -2.03
N ASN A 214 34.91 3.61 -1.75
CA ASN A 214 33.54 3.28 -1.34
C ASN A 214 33.33 2.00 -0.50
N HIS A 215 34.33 1.34 0.08
CA HIS A 215 34.10 0.20 1.01
C HIS A 215 35.23 0.04 2.03
N TYR A 216 34.89 -0.08 3.32
CA TYR A 216 35.86 -0.59 4.29
C TYR A 216 36.08 -2.08 4.03
N PHE A 217 37.33 -2.51 3.87
CA PHE A 217 37.64 -3.93 3.84
C PHE A 217 37.42 -4.49 5.26
N ALA A 218 36.38 -5.29 5.41
CA ALA A 218 35.96 -5.82 6.71
C ALA A 218 35.53 -7.27 6.58
N LYS A 219 35.87 -8.07 7.58
CA LYS A 219 35.40 -9.45 7.73
C LYS A 219 34.57 -9.60 9.01
N CYS A 220 33.86 -10.71 9.12
CA CYS A 220 33.12 -11.02 10.34
C CYS A 220 34.10 -11.22 11.49
N GLY A 221 33.75 -10.70 12.66
CA GLY A 221 34.46 -10.99 13.89
C GLY A 221 34.34 -12.45 14.29
N GLN A 222 35.34 -12.99 14.99
CA GLN A 222 35.41 -14.41 15.34
C GLN A 222 34.20 -14.86 16.19
N SER A 223 33.76 -14.02 17.14
CA SER A 223 32.60 -14.29 17.99
C SER A 223 31.32 -14.39 17.17
N LEU A 224 31.08 -13.46 16.24
CA LEU A 224 29.94 -13.51 15.32
C LEU A 224 29.96 -14.76 14.43
N GLU A 225 31.10 -15.05 13.82
CA GLU A 225 31.26 -16.17 12.90
C GLU A 225 31.00 -17.50 13.59
N ARG A 226 31.57 -17.70 14.78
CA ARG A 226 31.34 -18.89 15.60
C ARG A 226 29.86 -19.09 15.91
N LEU A 227 29.14 -18.02 16.30
CA LEU A 227 27.70 -18.14 16.59
C LEU A 227 26.87 -18.60 15.38
N ILE A 228 27.23 -18.15 14.18
CA ILE A 228 26.53 -18.53 12.93
C ILE A 228 26.85 -19.98 12.56
N VAL A 229 28.11 -20.38 12.65
CA VAL A 229 28.56 -21.76 12.36
C VAL A 229 27.96 -22.75 13.36
N ASP A 230 27.99 -22.44 14.67
CA ASP A 230 27.39 -23.26 15.73
C ASP A 230 25.87 -23.42 15.55
N ALA A 231 25.21 -22.45 14.91
CA ALA A 231 23.80 -22.53 14.56
C ALA A 231 23.52 -23.37 13.30
N GLY A 232 24.56 -23.87 12.62
CA GLY A 232 24.46 -24.70 11.42
C GLY A 232 24.25 -23.90 10.13
N PHE A 233 24.77 -22.68 10.06
CA PHE A 233 24.71 -21.82 8.88
C PHE A 233 26.12 -21.44 8.38
N LYS A 234 26.21 -21.03 7.12
CA LYS A 234 27.44 -20.53 6.48
C LYS A 234 27.26 -19.08 6.06
N ILE A 235 28.30 -18.27 6.20
CA ILE A 235 28.29 -16.85 5.80
C ILE A 235 28.66 -16.73 4.32
N ASN A 236 27.94 -15.89 3.59
CA ASN A 236 28.31 -15.49 2.24
C ASN A 236 29.29 -14.31 2.29
N TYR A 237 30.59 -14.60 2.35
CA TYR A 237 31.64 -13.58 2.49
C TYR A 237 31.65 -12.55 1.35
N LEU A 238 31.19 -12.91 0.15
CA LEU A 238 31.10 -11.98 -0.99
C LEU A 238 30.06 -10.87 -0.79
N LYS A 239 29.11 -11.06 0.13
CA LYS A 239 28.06 -10.08 0.46
C LYS A 239 28.32 -9.34 1.77
N VAL A 240 29.39 -9.69 2.47
CA VAL A 240 29.81 -8.99 3.69
C VAL A 240 30.27 -7.59 3.32
N ARG A 241 29.75 -6.58 4.02
CA ARG A 241 30.11 -5.18 3.78
C ARG A 241 29.98 -4.35 5.04
N LEU A 242 30.93 -3.43 5.24
CA LEU A 242 30.87 -2.38 6.24
C LEU A 242 30.76 -1.02 5.54
N GLN A 243 29.78 -0.21 5.96
CA GLN A 243 29.44 1.05 5.31
C GLN A 243 29.45 2.22 6.30
N GLY A 244 30.29 3.23 6.07
CA GLY A 244 30.39 4.45 6.86
C GLY A 244 29.29 5.48 6.60
N ARG A 245 29.20 6.49 7.47
CA ARG A 245 28.18 7.55 7.40
C ARG A 245 28.28 8.48 6.18
N TYR A 246 29.48 8.62 5.62
CA TYR A 246 29.78 9.51 4.49
C TYR A 246 29.55 8.83 3.13
N GLU A 247 29.43 7.50 3.13
CA GLU A 247 28.99 6.73 1.97
C GLU A 247 27.50 6.36 2.10
N ARG A 248 26.93 5.74 1.07
CA ARG A 248 25.53 5.31 1.08
C ARG A 248 25.39 4.02 1.88
N GLN A 249 24.86 4.11 3.09
CA GLN A 249 24.52 2.96 3.94
C GLN A 249 23.22 2.30 3.48
N VAL A 250 23.20 0.97 3.32
CA VAL A 250 22.07 0.23 2.77
C VAL A 250 21.67 -0.97 3.62
N VAL A 251 20.41 -1.02 4.03
CA VAL A 251 19.79 -2.16 4.73
C VAL A 251 18.60 -2.66 3.92
N THR A 252 18.60 -3.95 3.55
CA THR A 252 17.51 -4.57 2.74
C THR A 252 17.17 -3.76 1.47
N GLY A 253 18.18 -3.17 0.83
CA GLY A 253 18.02 -2.34 -0.37
C GLY A 253 17.56 -0.89 -0.13
N LEU A 254 17.31 -0.48 1.12
CA LEU A 254 16.95 0.89 1.50
C LEU A 254 18.16 1.66 2.02
N VAL A 255 18.27 2.93 1.62
CA VAL A 255 19.27 3.86 2.15
C VAL A 255 18.89 4.26 3.58
N VAL A 256 19.83 4.22 4.52
CA VAL A 256 19.55 4.45 5.95
C VAL A 256 20.30 5.60 6.61
N ASN A 257 21.18 6.32 5.88
CA ASN A 257 22.03 7.38 6.45
C ASN A 257 21.31 8.36 7.41
N LYS A 258 20.09 8.80 7.06
CA LYS A 258 19.30 9.74 7.89
C LYS A 258 17.95 9.20 8.33
N LYS A 259 17.26 8.53 7.41
CA LYS A 259 15.96 7.86 7.54
C LYS A 259 15.87 6.79 6.45
N PRO A 260 14.99 5.78 6.55
CA PRO A 260 14.79 4.83 5.46
C PRO A 260 14.37 5.59 4.20
N ASN A 261 15.05 5.32 3.10
CA ASN A 261 14.80 5.99 1.84
C ASN A 261 15.10 5.03 0.68
N VAL A 262 14.49 5.27 -0.47
CA VAL A 262 14.85 4.53 -1.70
C VAL A 262 16.13 5.10 -2.30
N ASN A 263 16.81 4.32 -3.14
CA ASN A 263 17.91 4.81 -3.94
C ASN A 263 17.43 5.93 -4.90
N ARG A 264 18.21 7.01 -5.06
CA ARG A 264 17.92 8.11 -6.00
C ARG A 264 17.67 7.63 -7.43
N GLN A 265 18.35 6.57 -7.88
CA GLN A 265 18.11 5.97 -9.19
C GLN A 265 16.69 5.40 -9.33
N TYR A 266 16.11 4.89 -8.24
CA TYR A 266 14.73 4.42 -8.23
C TYR A 266 13.76 5.57 -8.51
N VAL A 267 13.93 6.69 -7.81
CA VAL A 267 13.13 7.92 -8.02
C VAL A 267 13.27 8.43 -9.44
N ARG A 268 14.50 8.54 -9.96
CA ARG A 268 14.77 8.99 -11.33
C ARG A 268 14.12 8.11 -12.37
N LYS A 269 14.22 6.78 -12.24
CA LYS A 269 13.58 5.82 -13.15
C LYS A 269 12.06 5.95 -13.13
N THR A 270 11.44 6.08 -11.95
CA THR A 270 9.99 6.30 -11.83
C THR A 270 9.58 7.61 -12.51
N GLY A 271 10.27 8.71 -12.21
CA GLY A 271 9.98 10.01 -12.82
C GLY A 271 10.21 10.05 -14.34
N ALA A 272 11.18 9.29 -14.86
CA ALA A 272 11.40 9.17 -16.29
C ALA A 272 10.27 8.43 -17.02
N MET A 273 9.68 7.41 -16.40
CA MET A 273 8.53 6.70 -16.98
C MET A 273 7.28 7.58 -17.00
N ILE A 274 7.03 8.32 -15.91
CA ILE A 274 5.95 9.33 -15.86
C ILE A 274 6.18 10.38 -16.95
N HIS A 275 7.39 10.91 -17.06
CA HIS A 275 7.75 11.90 -18.08
C HIS A 275 7.59 11.39 -19.51
N SER A 276 7.87 10.11 -19.75
CA SER A 276 7.64 9.50 -21.07
C SER A 276 6.17 9.55 -21.46
N ILE A 277 5.25 9.32 -20.52
CA ILE A 277 3.80 9.42 -20.77
C ILE A 277 3.40 10.88 -20.99
N GLU A 278 3.90 11.79 -20.14
CA GLU A 278 3.62 13.24 -20.26
C GLU A 278 4.02 13.82 -21.63
N THR A 279 5.11 13.34 -22.21
CA THR A 279 5.69 13.93 -23.44
C THR A 279 5.31 13.20 -24.72
N LYS A 280 5.10 11.88 -24.66
CA LYS A 280 4.87 11.04 -25.85
C LYS A 280 3.48 10.42 -25.91
N GLY A 281 2.69 10.57 -24.85
CA GLY A 281 1.42 9.86 -24.68
C GLY A 281 1.60 8.43 -24.17
N LEU A 282 0.48 7.83 -23.77
CA LEU A 282 0.45 6.52 -23.11
C LEU A 282 0.89 5.38 -24.02
N GLU A 283 0.40 5.34 -25.27
CA GLU A 283 0.67 4.25 -26.20
C GLU A 283 2.15 4.16 -26.56
N GLU A 284 2.78 5.29 -26.88
CA GLU A 284 4.21 5.30 -27.20
C GLU A 284 5.07 4.97 -25.96
N ALA A 285 4.68 5.43 -24.78
CA ALA A 285 5.36 5.07 -23.54
C ALA A 285 5.26 3.56 -23.23
N ARG A 286 4.12 2.92 -23.51
CA ARG A 286 3.93 1.47 -23.40
C ARG A 286 4.86 0.71 -24.36
N ARG A 287 4.96 1.17 -25.61
CA ARG A 287 5.86 0.58 -26.61
C ARG A 287 7.33 0.63 -26.16
N ILE A 288 7.82 1.82 -25.80
CA ILE A 288 9.20 2.04 -25.33
C ILE A 288 9.50 1.19 -24.09
N TYR A 289 8.57 1.11 -23.15
CA TYR A 289 8.73 0.31 -21.94
C TYR A 289 8.83 -1.18 -22.27
N SER A 290 7.94 -1.69 -23.12
CA SER A 290 7.88 -3.11 -23.48
C SER A 290 9.13 -3.56 -24.24
N GLU A 291 9.57 -2.80 -25.24
CA GLU A 291 10.82 -3.07 -25.96
C GLU A 291 12.03 -3.14 -25.02
N LYS A 292 12.07 -2.27 -24.01
CA LYS A 292 13.18 -2.24 -23.06
C LYS A 292 13.20 -3.46 -22.15
N ILE A 293 12.03 -3.94 -21.71
CA ILE A 293 11.92 -5.15 -20.88
C ILE A 293 12.31 -6.38 -21.71
N ILE A 294 11.75 -6.53 -22.92
CA ILE A 294 12.06 -7.63 -23.83
C ILE A 294 13.57 -7.70 -24.12
N LYS A 295 14.20 -6.57 -24.45
CA LYS A 295 15.66 -6.51 -24.68
C LYS A 295 16.49 -6.88 -23.43
N GLN A 296 16.02 -6.58 -22.22
CA GLN A 296 16.72 -6.93 -20.98
C GLN A 296 16.62 -8.43 -20.69
N GLU A 297 15.46 -9.03 -20.96
CA GLU A 297 15.25 -10.46 -20.74
C GLU A 297 15.99 -11.31 -21.77
N GLN A 298 15.96 -10.93 -23.05
CA GLN A 298 16.70 -11.56 -24.15
C GLN A 298 18.22 -11.51 -23.96
N LYS A 299 18.77 -10.39 -23.47
CA LYS A 299 20.21 -10.28 -23.16
C LYS A 299 20.68 -11.19 -22.02
N SER A 300 19.75 -11.80 -21.30
CA SER A 300 20.03 -12.52 -20.07
C SER A 300 19.59 -13.99 -20.14
N GLY A 301 19.13 -14.51 -21.29
CA GLY A 301 18.57 -15.87 -21.42
C GLY A 301 19.19 -16.67 -22.57
N ASP A 302 19.48 -17.94 -22.29
CA ASP A 302 19.67 -18.99 -23.29
C ASP A 302 18.29 -19.45 -23.80
N GLY A 303 17.98 -19.16 -25.06
CA GLY A 303 17.25 -20.04 -25.98
C GLY A 303 15.89 -20.66 -25.62
N GLN A 304 15.00 -20.05 -24.82
CA GLN A 304 13.59 -20.50 -24.76
C GLN A 304 12.61 -19.38 -25.11
N GLU A 305 11.79 -19.63 -26.14
CA GLU A 305 10.74 -18.76 -26.69
C GLU A 305 9.47 -18.79 -25.82
N GLU A 306 9.56 -18.45 -24.54
CA GLU A 306 8.34 -18.15 -23.77
C GLU A 306 7.90 -16.71 -24.05
N GLU A 307 6.59 -16.52 -24.27
CA GLU A 307 5.99 -15.21 -24.49
C GLU A 307 6.22 -14.31 -23.26
N ILE A 308 7.06 -13.28 -23.41
CA ILE A 308 7.43 -12.37 -22.31
C ILE A 308 6.21 -11.53 -21.92
N LYS A 309 5.59 -11.87 -20.79
CA LYS A 309 4.45 -11.12 -20.25
C LYS A 309 4.91 -9.80 -19.62
N VAL A 310 4.85 -8.71 -20.39
CA VAL A 310 5.18 -7.37 -19.90
C VAL A 310 3.96 -6.73 -19.22
N PRO A 311 4.05 -6.28 -17.95
CA PRO A 311 2.96 -5.56 -17.31
C PRO A 311 2.79 -4.16 -17.95
N PRO A 312 1.56 -3.59 -18.00
CA PRO A 312 1.35 -2.23 -18.47
C PRO A 312 2.22 -1.21 -17.71
N VAL A 313 2.81 -0.25 -18.42
CA VAL A 313 3.77 0.71 -17.84
C VAL A 313 3.13 1.50 -16.69
N GLU A 314 1.86 1.86 -16.82
CA GLU A 314 1.11 2.59 -15.80
C GLU A 314 0.88 1.77 -14.52
N ALA A 315 0.65 0.45 -14.64
CA ALA A 315 0.57 -0.45 -13.49
C ALA A 315 1.95 -0.60 -12.83
N HIS A 316 3.01 -0.67 -13.63
CA HIS A 316 4.39 -0.70 -13.13
C HIS A 316 4.75 0.60 -12.39
N ILE A 317 4.39 1.77 -12.92
CA ILE A 317 4.59 3.06 -12.26
C ILE A 317 3.81 3.11 -10.94
N GLN A 318 2.53 2.69 -10.94
CA GLN A 318 1.71 2.65 -9.73
C GLN A 318 2.38 1.82 -8.63
N GLY A 319 2.80 0.58 -8.93
CA GLY A 319 3.50 -0.26 -7.96
C GLY A 319 4.79 0.38 -7.42
N ARG A 320 5.51 1.12 -8.27
CA ARG A 320 6.71 1.85 -7.84
C ARG A 320 6.41 3.03 -6.94
N LEU A 321 5.33 3.75 -7.21
CA LEU A 321 4.88 4.87 -6.38
C LEU A 321 4.36 4.35 -5.03
N LEU A 322 3.61 3.25 -5.00
CA LEU A 322 3.16 2.64 -3.75
C LEU A 322 4.32 2.12 -2.90
N PHE A 323 5.34 1.52 -3.52
CA PHE A 323 6.57 1.17 -2.80
C PHE A 323 7.30 2.42 -2.28
N LEU A 324 7.37 3.49 -3.07
CA LEU A 324 7.93 4.76 -2.62
C LEU A 324 7.14 5.31 -1.42
N LYS A 325 5.79 5.33 -1.47
CA LYS A 325 4.90 5.69 -0.34
C LYS A 325 5.24 4.89 0.90
N GLN A 326 5.34 3.57 0.76
CA GLN A 326 5.65 2.67 1.88
C GLN A 326 6.99 3.02 2.56
N VAL A 327 8.01 3.42 1.79
CA VAL A 327 9.35 3.70 2.30
C VAL A 327 9.49 5.10 2.88
N VAL A 328 9.06 6.14 2.14
CA VAL A 328 9.31 7.54 2.53
C VAL A 328 8.11 8.23 3.17
N GLY A 329 6.94 7.59 3.17
CA GLY A 329 5.68 8.11 3.68
C GLY A 329 4.89 8.95 2.68
N LEU A 330 3.58 9.03 2.91
CA LEU A 330 2.61 9.81 2.12
C LEU A 330 2.98 11.31 2.06
N GLU A 331 3.55 11.83 3.14
CA GLU A 331 3.94 13.24 3.28
C GLU A 331 5.26 13.62 2.61
N SER A 332 5.99 12.66 2.02
CA SER A 332 7.26 12.95 1.37
C SER A 332 7.06 13.81 0.12
N GLN A 333 7.72 14.97 0.07
CA GLN A 333 7.72 15.84 -1.12
C GLN A 333 8.11 15.11 -2.40
N VAL A 334 9.07 14.18 -2.33
CA VAL A 334 9.51 13.38 -3.48
C VAL A 334 8.41 12.44 -3.97
N TYR A 335 7.72 11.77 -3.05
CA TYR A 335 6.60 10.91 -3.39
C TYR A 335 5.47 11.72 -4.01
N ARG A 336 5.03 12.77 -3.30
CA ARG A 336 3.91 13.61 -3.69
C ARG A 336 4.08 14.25 -5.06
N ARG A 337 5.27 14.78 -5.37
CA ARG A 337 5.56 15.33 -6.69
C ARG A 337 5.35 14.31 -7.81
N LEU A 338 5.83 13.08 -7.62
CA LEU A 338 5.67 12.03 -8.63
C LEU A 338 4.25 11.47 -8.67
N ALA A 339 3.63 11.30 -7.50
CA ALA A 339 2.25 10.84 -7.36
C ALA A 339 1.26 11.83 -8.01
N LEU A 340 1.47 13.13 -7.80
CA LEU A 340 0.68 14.19 -8.42
C LEU A 340 0.80 14.13 -9.94
N ARG A 341 2.04 14.16 -10.46
CA ARG A 341 2.29 14.04 -11.90
C ARG A 341 1.62 12.81 -12.50
N PHE A 342 1.70 11.66 -11.81
CA PHE A 342 1.07 10.43 -12.27
C PHE A 342 -0.47 10.49 -12.24
N ASN A 343 -1.08 11.00 -11.17
CA ASN A 343 -2.54 11.11 -11.06
C ASN A 343 -3.11 12.11 -12.09
N LEU A 344 -2.37 13.18 -12.40
CA LEU A 344 -2.76 14.16 -13.44
C LEU A 344 -2.78 13.59 -14.86
N LEU A 345 -2.20 12.42 -15.10
CA LEU A 345 -2.24 11.76 -16.42
C LEU A 345 -3.62 11.20 -16.78
N GLY A 346 -4.60 11.22 -15.87
CA GLY A 346 -5.96 10.75 -16.17
C GLY A 346 -6.09 9.23 -16.36
N LEU A 347 -5.04 8.45 -16.06
CA LEU A 347 -4.99 6.99 -16.30
C LEU A 347 -5.95 6.18 -15.41
N LYS A 348 -6.23 4.93 -15.78
CA LYS A 348 -7.00 3.98 -14.96
C LYS A 348 -6.46 3.81 -13.52
N TYR A 349 -5.14 3.78 -13.38
CA TYR A 349 -4.47 3.59 -12.09
C TYR A 349 -4.21 4.95 -11.42
N ARG A 350 -4.46 5.01 -10.11
CA ARG A 350 -4.18 6.16 -9.24
C ARG A 350 -3.31 5.72 -8.06
N VAL A 351 -2.67 6.67 -7.41
CA VAL A 351 -2.00 6.45 -6.13
C VAL A 351 -2.44 7.46 -5.09
N PRO A 352 -2.34 7.11 -3.80
CA PRO A 352 -2.68 8.01 -2.72
C PRO A 352 -1.95 9.36 -2.77
N LEU A 353 -2.65 10.48 -2.61
CA LEU A 353 -2.02 11.79 -2.48
C LEU A 353 -2.26 12.39 -1.10
N GLY A 354 -1.18 12.59 -0.33
CA GLY A 354 -1.26 13.30 0.96
C GLY A 354 -1.43 14.82 0.80
N VAL A 355 -1.82 15.52 1.85
CA VAL A 355 -2.17 16.96 1.82
C VAL A 355 -0.95 17.85 2.01
N SER A 356 -0.72 18.82 1.13
CA SER A 356 0.54 19.60 1.15
C SER A 356 0.54 20.54 2.33
N LYS A 357 1.46 20.30 3.27
CA LYS A 357 1.70 21.28 4.34
C LYS A 357 2.34 22.57 3.83
N ASN A 358 2.92 22.57 2.62
CA ASN A 358 3.48 23.78 2.01
C ASN A 358 2.54 24.31 0.91
N LYS A 359 1.76 25.34 1.26
CA LYS A 359 0.82 26.03 0.36
C LYS A 359 1.51 26.83 -0.77
N PHE A 360 2.83 27.00 -0.70
CA PHE A 360 3.59 27.82 -1.66
C PHE A 360 4.30 26.99 -2.75
N SER A 361 4.18 25.66 -2.75
CA SER A 361 4.85 24.85 -3.79
C SER A 361 4.10 24.92 -5.13
N GLU A 362 4.86 24.87 -6.23
CA GLU A 362 4.28 24.76 -7.59
C GLU A 362 3.39 23.52 -7.73
N ASP A 363 3.77 22.42 -7.06
CA ASP A 363 2.97 21.20 -6.97
C ASP A 363 1.61 21.45 -6.28
N PHE A 364 1.58 22.25 -5.20
CA PHE A 364 0.33 22.65 -4.54
C PHE A 364 -0.53 23.48 -5.48
N ARG A 365 0.04 24.44 -6.21
CA ARG A 365 -0.71 25.25 -7.19
C ARG A 365 -1.31 24.41 -8.32
N LYS A 366 -0.54 23.46 -8.88
CA LYS A 366 -1.05 22.53 -9.90
C LYS A 366 -2.18 21.66 -9.37
N PHE A 367 -2.09 21.26 -8.10
CA PHE A 367 -3.10 20.44 -7.45
C PHE A 367 -4.38 21.20 -7.13
N THR A 368 -4.26 22.42 -6.61
CA THR A 368 -5.39 23.35 -6.42
C THR A 368 -6.11 23.56 -7.74
N LYS A 369 -5.38 23.84 -8.84
CA LYS A 369 -5.97 23.93 -10.18
C LYS A 369 -6.74 22.68 -10.63
N TRP A 370 -6.26 21.49 -10.28
CA TRP A 370 -6.91 20.23 -10.67
C TRP A 370 -8.23 19.97 -9.92
N TYR A 371 -8.31 20.37 -8.65
CA TYR A 371 -9.57 20.36 -7.92
C TYR A 371 -10.48 21.49 -8.36
N ASP A 372 -9.93 22.67 -8.61
CA ASP A 372 -10.69 23.84 -9.03
C ASP A 372 -11.37 23.62 -10.39
N SER A 373 -10.78 22.82 -11.27
CA SER A 373 -11.44 22.46 -12.54
C SER A 373 -12.63 21.52 -12.38
N LYS A 374 -12.78 20.85 -11.23
CA LYS A 374 -13.84 19.86 -10.95
C LYS A 374 -14.87 20.31 -9.92
N CYS A 375 -14.52 21.33 -9.13
CA CYS A 375 -15.39 21.90 -8.11
C CYS A 375 -16.16 23.10 -8.67
N TRP A 376 -17.40 23.23 -8.23
CA TRP A 376 -18.33 24.23 -8.71
C TRP A 376 -19.01 24.90 -7.52
N VAL A 377 -19.24 26.20 -7.65
CA VAL A 377 -20.12 26.96 -6.76
C VAL A 377 -21.53 26.87 -7.33
N VAL A 378 -22.51 26.63 -6.46
CA VAL A 378 -23.93 26.62 -6.81
C VAL A 378 -24.59 27.78 -6.08
N GLU A 379 -25.14 28.73 -6.83
CA GLU A 379 -25.88 29.87 -6.29
C GLU A 379 -27.34 29.78 -6.72
N VAL A 380 -28.22 30.05 -5.78
CA VAL A 380 -29.65 30.20 -6.01
C VAL A 380 -30.10 31.56 -5.50
N GLU A 381 -31.01 32.18 -6.24
CA GLU A 381 -31.57 33.48 -5.90
C GLU A 381 -33.07 33.47 -6.22
N GLY A 382 -33.86 34.17 -5.42
CA GLY A 382 -35.30 34.24 -5.63
C GLY A 382 -35.98 35.25 -4.71
N GLU A 383 -37.09 35.82 -5.17
CA GLU A 383 -37.93 36.68 -4.34
C GLU A 383 -38.90 35.84 -3.52
N ILE A 384 -38.79 35.94 -2.19
CA ILE A 384 -39.58 35.14 -1.26
C ILE A 384 -40.24 36.05 -0.24
N ARG A 385 -41.58 36.04 -0.23
CA ARG A 385 -42.38 36.89 0.67
C ARG A 385 -42.02 38.39 0.54
N GLY A 386 -41.62 38.84 -0.65
CA GLY A 386 -41.26 40.23 -0.95
C GLY A 386 -39.82 40.62 -0.56
N GLU A 387 -39.00 39.67 -0.12
CA GLU A 387 -37.57 39.86 0.14
C GLU A 387 -36.75 39.07 -0.88
N PHE A 388 -35.65 39.65 -1.36
CA PHE A 388 -34.72 38.95 -2.23
C PHE A 388 -33.80 38.06 -1.38
N GLU A 389 -33.89 36.76 -1.57
CA GLU A 389 -33.09 35.76 -0.88
C GLU A 389 -32.02 35.19 -1.81
N CYS A 390 -30.84 34.92 -1.25
CA CYS A 390 -29.79 34.19 -1.94
C CYS A 390 -29.26 33.05 -1.07
N GLY A 391 -28.91 31.95 -1.73
CA GLY A 391 -28.34 30.76 -1.12
C GLY A 391 -27.14 30.29 -1.92
N GLN A 392 -26.18 29.69 -1.22
CA GLN A 392 -24.97 29.19 -1.84
C GLN A 392 -24.62 27.81 -1.30
N GLY A 393 -24.17 26.94 -2.20
CA GLY A 393 -23.55 25.66 -1.88
C GLY A 393 -22.35 25.37 -2.77
N SER A 394 -21.84 24.17 -2.58
CA SER A 394 -20.81 23.56 -3.42
C SER A 394 -21.42 22.48 -4.30
N GLY A 395 -20.71 22.15 -5.36
CA GLY A 395 -21.06 21.04 -6.24
C GLY A 395 -19.85 20.53 -7.00
N PHE A 396 -20.03 19.42 -7.69
CA PHE A 396 -19.00 18.83 -8.52
C PHE A 396 -19.61 18.02 -9.66
N MET A 397 -18.88 17.89 -10.76
CA MET A 397 -19.34 17.08 -11.89
C MET A 397 -19.01 15.61 -11.71
N ILE A 398 -19.93 14.76 -12.16
CA ILE A 398 -19.81 13.29 -12.13
C ILE A 398 -19.84 12.65 -13.52
N PHE A 399 -20.37 13.36 -14.52
CA PHE A 399 -20.32 13.03 -15.95
C PHE A 399 -20.66 14.29 -16.77
N ASP A 400 -20.55 14.24 -18.10
CA ASP A 400 -20.58 15.42 -18.97
C ASP A 400 -21.79 16.36 -18.69
N GLN A 401 -21.47 17.57 -18.23
CA GLN A 401 -22.39 18.65 -17.89
C GLN A 401 -23.41 18.32 -16.78
N VAL A 402 -23.24 17.22 -16.03
CA VAL A 402 -24.11 16.89 -14.88
C VAL A 402 -23.36 17.07 -13.56
N LEU A 403 -23.93 17.93 -12.74
CA LEU A 403 -23.41 18.39 -11.47
C LEU A 403 -24.23 17.82 -10.32
N VAL A 404 -23.55 17.40 -9.26
CA VAL A 404 -24.15 16.98 -7.99
C VAL A 404 -24.03 18.11 -6.99
N THR A 405 -25.11 18.33 -6.24
CA THR A 405 -25.14 19.14 -5.03
C THR A 405 -26.17 18.55 -4.05
N CYS A 406 -26.39 19.21 -2.91
CA CYS A 406 -27.43 18.81 -1.97
C CYS A 406 -28.81 19.34 -2.38
N SER A 407 -29.89 18.66 -1.97
CA SER A 407 -31.25 19.11 -2.29
C SER A 407 -31.58 20.43 -1.60
N HIS A 408 -31.19 20.57 -0.33
CA HIS A 408 -31.43 21.79 0.45
C HIS A 408 -30.71 23.03 -0.10
N VAL A 409 -29.64 22.87 -0.89
CA VAL A 409 -28.96 23.99 -1.55
C VAL A 409 -29.88 24.67 -2.59
N LEU A 410 -30.87 23.95 -3.10
CA LEU A 410 -31.86 24.43 -4.06
C LEU A 410 -33.20 24.79 -3.38
N GLU A 411 -33.16 25.09 -2.09
CA GLU A 411 -34.31 25.49 -1.30
C GLU A 411 -34.00 26.80 -0.56
N LEU A 412 -34.88 27.79 -0.70
CA LEU A 412 -34.77 29.07 -0.01
C LEU A 412 -36.03 29.29 0.83
N LYS A 413 -35.90 29.45 2.15
CA LYS A 413 -37.03 29.68 3.09
C LYS A 413 -38.24 28.74 2.84
N GLY A 414 -38.01 27.47 2.48
CA GLY A 414 -39.05 26.47 2.19
C GLY A 414 -39.52 26.41 0.73
N VAL A 415 -39.04 27.30 -0.14
CA VAL A 415 -39.37 27.34 -1.57
C VAL A 415 -38.33 26.56 -2.36
N LYS A 416 -38.80 25.54 -3.08
CA LYS A 416 -37.99 24.67 -3.92
C LYS A 416 -37.79 25.30 -5.31
N LEU A 417 -36.53 25.45 -5.72
CA LEU A 417 -36.15 26.07 -6.98
C LEU A 417 -35.74 25.02 -8.01
N GLU A 418 -36.10 25.22 -9.29
CA GLU A 418 -35.76 24.28 -10.37
C GLU A 418 -34.52 24.66 -11.17
N GLU A 419 -33.92 25.82 -10.87
CA GLU A 419 -32.74 26.31 -11.56
C GLU A 419 -31.74 26.91 -10.57
N ALA A 420 -30.47 26.86 -10.94
CA ALA A 420 -29.37 27.50 -10.22
C ALA A 420 -28.40 28.16 -11.19
N THR A 421 -27.67 29.16 -10.71
CA THR A 421 -26.50 29.72 -11.39
C THR A 421 -25.26 29.02 -10.84
N VAL A 422 -24.43 28.45 -11.71
CA VAL A 422 -23.22 27.71 -11.29
C VAL A 422 -21.95 28.31 -11.88
N TYR A 423 -20.87 28.24 -11.11
CA TYR A 423 -19.56 28.79 -11.45
C TYR A 423 -18.48 27.75 -11.23
N GLN A 424 -17.63 27.54 -12.23
CA GLN A 424 -16.48 26.65 -12.06
C GLN A 424 -15.41 27.35 -11.21
N ALA A 425 -14.82 26.66 -10.22
CA ALA A 425 -13.83 27.29 -9.35
C ALA A 425 -12.62 27.84 -10.12
N SER A 426 -12.18 27.11 -11.16
CA SER A 426 -11.06 27.52 -12.02
C SER A 426 -11.36 28.72 -12.93
N ALA A 427 -12.64 29.07 -13.10
CA ALA A 427 -13.08 30.07 -14.07
C ALA A 427 -14.32 30.87 -13.56
N ARG A 428 -14.21 31.47 -12.37
CA ARG A 428 -15.32 32.20 -11.72
C ARG A 428 -15.89 33.39 -12.49
N SER A 429 -15.20 33.88 -13.53
CA SER A 429 -15.74 34.91 -14.42
C SER A 429 -16.82 34.41 -15.38
N ARG A 430 -17.01 33.08 -15.50
CA ARG A 430 -18.09 32.47 -16.28
C ARG A 430 -19.11 31.84 -15.34
N SER A 431 -20.37 32.19 -15.57
CA SER A 431 -21.53 31.56 -14.97
C SER A 431 -22.29 30.74 -16.01
N TYR A 432 -22.99 29.72 -15.54
CA TYR A 432 -23.86 28.88 -16.35
C TYR A 432 -25.20 28.72 -15.65
N LYS A 433 -26.29 28.73 -16.41
CA LYS A 433 -27.60 28.31 -15.89
C LYS A 433 -27.65 26.78 -15.87
N ALA A 434 -27.96 26.22 -14.72
CA ALA A 434 -28.08 24.79 -14.51
C ALA A 434 -29.53 24.46 -14.10
N LYS A 435 -30.16 23.57 -14.86
CA LYS A 435 -31.54 23.13 -14.61
C LYS A 435 -31.56 21.87 -13.76
N LEU A 436 -32.54 21.75 -12.88
CA LEU A 436 -32.77 20.55 -12.09
C LEU A 436 -33.15 19.38 -13.00
N LEU A 437 -32.34 18.33 -12.99
CA LEU A 437 -32.65 17.06 -13.64
C LEU A 437 -33.40 16.12 -12.71
N TYR A 438 -32.95 16.04 -11.46
CA TYR A 438 -33.46 15.08 -10.48
C TYR A 438 -33.23 15.61 -9.08
N ARG A 439 -34.21 15.40 -8.20
CA ARG A 439 -34.18 15.76 -6.80
C ARG A 439 -34.57 14.57 -5.95
N ASP A 440 -33.80 14.33 -4.90
CA ASP A 440 -34.07 13.32 -3.87
C ASP A 440 -33.97 13.98 -2.50
N ASP A 441 -35.11 14.46 -2.01
CA ASP A 441 -35.19 15.13 -0.71
C ASP A 441 -34.91 14.17 0.45
N HIS A 442 -35.20 12.88 0.28
CA HIS A 442 -34.95 11.87 1.31
C HIS A 442 -33.45 11.66 1.52
N ARG A 443 -32.66 11.66 0.44
CA ARG A 443 -31.18 11.52 0.50
C ARG A 443 -30.45 12.85 0.59
N ASP A 444 -31.15 13.98 0.49
CA ASP A 444 -30.59 15.33 0.38
C ASP A 444 -29.62 15.47 -0.81
N LEU A 445 -30.03 15.00 -1.99
CA LEU A 445 -29.24 15.05 -3.22
C LEU A 445 -30.01 15.69 -4.37
N ALA A 446 -29.31 16.50 -5.18
CA ALA A 446 -29.82 17.06 -6.42
C ALA A 446 -28.82 16.90 -7.57
N LEU A 447 -29.35 16.57 -8.75
CA LEU A 447 -28.60 16.53 -10.01
C LEU A 447 -29.03 17.70 -10.88
N LEU A 448 -28.06 18.49 -11.34
CA LEU A 448 -28.26 19.65 -12.19
C LEU A 448 -27.61 19.42 -13.57
N LYS A 449 -28.24 19.91 -14.64
CA LYS A 449 -27.69 19.91 -16.01
C LYS A 449 -27.32 21.31 -16.44
N ILE A 450 -26.10 21.47 -16.93
CA ILE A 450 -25.71 22.62 -17.74
C ILE A 450 -25.99 22.29 -19.20
N SER A 451 -26.59 23.20 -19.95
CA SER A 451 -26.85 23.02 -21.39
C SER A 451 -25.93 23.91 -22.21
N VAL A 452 -24.83 23.35 -22.71
CA VAL A 452 -23.89 24.02 -23.63
C VAL A 452 -23.57 23.13 -24.84
N GLU A 453 -23.45 23.72 -26.03
CA GLU A 453 -23.28 22.99 -27.31
C GLU A 453 -21.98 22.15 -27.36
N LYS A 454 -20.92 22.60 -26.68
CA LYS A 454 -19.66 21.88 -26.48
C LYS A 454 -19.15 22.13 -25.07
N SER A 455 -18.77 21.05 -24.40
CA SER A 455 -18.29 21.04 -23.02
C SER A 455 -17.00 20.22 -22.93
N GLU A 456 -15.98 20.77 -22.28
CA GLU A 456 -14.76 20.08 -21.85
C GLU A 456 -14.64 20.16 -20.32
N PHE A 457 -15.75 20.00 -19.62
CA PHE A 457 -15.73 20.09 -18.16
C PHE A 457 -15.11 18.83 -17.54
N ASP A 458 -14.17 19.03 -16.62
CA ASP A 458 -13.60 17.95 -15.83
C ASP A 458 -14.60 17.45 -14.78
N TYR A 459 -14.58 16.15 -14.51
CA TYR A 459 -15.40 15.50 -13.46
C TYR A 459 -14.54 14.64 -12.53
N PHE A 460 -15.13 14.26 -11.39
CA PHE A 460 -14.51 13.30 -10.47
C PHE A 460 -14.95 11.87 -10.76
N ASP A 461 -14.03 10.93 -10.55
CA ASP A 461 -14.36 9.50 -10.48
C ASP A 461 -15.05 9.18 -9.14
N LEU A 462 -16.15 8.43 -9.19
CA LEU A 462 -16.83 7.91 -8.01
C LEU A 462 -16.15 6.61 -7.51
N GLU A 463 -16.04 6.45 -6.20
CA GLU A 463 -15.61 5.18 -5.62
C GLU A 463 -16.80 4.21 -5.52
N THR A 464 -16.70 3.08 -6.22
CA THR A 464 -17.79 2.09 -6.33
C THR A 464 -17.51 0.78 -5.60
N SER A 465 -16.27 0.58 -5.13
CA SER A 465 -15.82 -0.72 -4.59
C SER A 465 -15.60 -0.72 -3.09
N VAL A 466 -15.10 0.39 -2.53
CA VAL A 466 -14.75 0.49 -1.11
C VAL A 466 -15.31 1.78 -0.52
N LEU A 467 -16.26 1.64 0.39
CA LEU A 467 -16.79 2.79 1.14
C LEU A 467 -15.79 3.24 2.20
N ALA A 468 -15.74 4.55 2.47
CA ALA A 468 -14.92 5.11 3.54
C ALA A 468 -15.25 4.43 4.87
N ASP A 469 -14.23 4.08 5.65
CA ASP A 469 -14.36 3.38 6.93
C ASP A 469 -13.76 4.15 8.11
N VAL A 470 -14.12 3.76 9.34
CA VAL A 470 -13.65 4.47 10.55
C VAL A 470 -12.12 4.46 10.63
N GLY A 471 -11.54 5.65 10.78
CA GLY A 471 -10.10 5.88 10.77
C GLY A 471 -9.52 6.25 9.41
N ASP A 472 -10.31 6.18 8.32
CA ASP A 472 -9.87 6.66 7.01
C ASP A 472 -9.68 8.18 7.01
N GLU A 473 -8.65 8.64 6.31
CA GLU A 473 -8.40 10.06 6.08
C GLU A 473 -9.00 10.48 4.75
N VAL A 474 -9.86 11.51 4.77
CA VAL A 474 -10.60 12.04 3.62
C VAL A 474 -10.26 13.51 3.38
N SER A 475 -10.35 13.96 2.13
CA SER A 475 -10.23 15.38 1.75
C SER A 475 -11.60 15.92 1.40
N ILE A 476 -11.99 17.01 2.03
CA ILE A 476 -13.29 17.66 1.86
C ILE A 476 -13.06 18.93 1.05
N LEU A 477 -13.75 19.03 -0.07
CA LEU A 477 -13.66 20.18 -0.98
C LEU A 477 -14.96 20.98 -0.96
N GLY A 478 -14.85 22.30 -0.88
CA GLY A 478 -16.01 23.18 -0.89
C GLY A 478 -15.66 24.65 -0.77
N PHE A 479 -16.68 25.50 -0.64
CA PHE A 479 -16.56 26.95 -0.55
C PHE A 479 -17.18 27.46 0.78
N PRO A 480 -16.52 27.23 1.93
CA PRO A 480 -17.04 27.66 3.22
C PRO A 480 -17.01 29.20 3.29
N GLN A 481 -18.18 29.82 3.44
CA GLN A 481 -18.38 31.28 3.53
C GLN A 481 -17.51 32.09 2.55
N ASP A 482 -17.97 32.23 1.31
CA ASP A 482 -17.28 33.03 0.30
C ASP A 482 -17.25 34.51 0.70
N LYS A 483 -16.26 34.87 1.53
CA LYS A 483 -15.82 36.26 1.67
C LYS A 483 -15.34 36.66 0.28
N LEU A 484 -16.16 37.44 -0.43
CA LEU A 484 -15.84 38.25 -1.62
C LEU A 484 -14.33 38.20 -1.94
N GLY A 485 -13.88 37.17 -2.68
CA GLY A 485 -12.47 37.02 -3.05
C GLY A 485 -11.82 35.63 -2.94
N ALA A 486 -12.51 34.54 -2.55
CA ALA A 486 -11.91 33.20 -2.64
C ALA A 486 -11.69 32.83 -4.12
N GLN A 487 -10.47 32.43 -4.51
CA GLN A 487 -10.14 32.10 -5.91
C GLN A 487 -10.00 30.58 -6.17
N SER A 488 -10.28 29.73 -5.18
CA SER A 488 -10.10 28.28 -5.26
C SER A 488 -10.99 27.55 -4.26
N ALA A 489 -11.31 26.28 -4.55
CA ALA A 489 -11.99 25.40 -3.59
C ALA A 489 -11.13 25.20 -2.33
N GLY A 490 -11.74 25.41 -1.16
CA GLY A 490 -11.14 25.07 0.12
C GLY A 490 -10.93 23.56 0.19
N ASN A 491 -9.75 23.12 0.66
CA ASN A 491 -9.46 21.71 0.89
C ASN A 491 -9.13 21.50 2.38
N GLN A 492 -9.99 20.74 3.05
CA GLN A 492 -9.86 20.38 4.46
C GLN A 492 -9.76 18.86 4.61
N THR A 493 -8.68 18.39 5.24
CA THR A 493 -8.48 16.96 5.51
C THR A 493 -9.13 16.56 6.81
N ALA A 494 -9.95 15.51 6.86
CA ALA A 494 -10.58 15.03 8.08
C ALA A 494 -10.43 13.51 8.23
N VAL A 495 -10.63 12.99 9.43
CA VAL A 495 -10.62 11.55 9.73
C VAL A 495 -12.04 11.09 10.00
N VAL A 496 -12.43 9.98 9.38
CA VAL A 496 -13.73 9.35 9.62
C VAL A 496 -13.80 8.84 11.06
N ARG A 497 -14.81 9.31 11.80
CA ARG A 497 -15.05 8.96 13.21
C ARG A 497 -16.09 7.88 13.36
N ASN A 498 -17.16 7.97 12.58
CA ASN A 498 -18.32 7.11 12.75
C ASN A 498 -19.08 6.96 11.43
N LYS A 499 -19.87 5.89 11.33
CA LYS A 499 -20.72 5.58 10.18
C LYS A 499 -22.07 5.12 10.70
N PHE A 500 -23.14 5.74 10.24
CA PHE A 500 -24.48 5.43 10.73
C PHE A 500 -25.53 5.75 9.67
N PRO A 501 -26.64 4.98 9.63
CA PRO A 501 -27.79 5.34 8.83
C PRO A 501 -28.71 6.31 9.59
N ILE A 502 -29.33 7.27 8.88
CA ILE A 502 -30.49 8.03 9.36
C ILE A 502 -31.62 7.79 8.35
N SER A 503 -32.76 7.28 8.81
CA SER A 503 -33.90 6.94 7.95
C SER A 503 -33.52 6.06 6.73
N GLY A 504 -32.53 5.18 6.90
CA GLY A 504 -32.03 4.30 5.82
C GLY A 504 -31.03 4.95 4.85
N VAL A 505 -30.70 6.23 5.01
CA VAL A 505 -29.66 6.93 4.26
C VAL A 505 -28.33 6.82 5.00
N GLY A 506 -27.28 6.36 4.33
CA GLY A 506 -25.96 6.21 4.93
C GLY A 506 -25.21 7.53 5.08
N PHE A 507 -24.83 7.86 6.32
CA PHE A 507 -24.01 9.02 6.67
C PHE A 507 -22.67 8.59 7.29
N VAL A 508 -21.68 9.47 7.15
CA VAL A 508 -20.36 9.35 7.76
C VAL A 508 -20.03 10.63 8.50
N GLU A 509 -19.58 10.49 9.75
CA GLU A 509 -19.14 11.60 10.58
C GLU A 509 -17.61 11.72 10.55
N VAL A 510 -17.12 12.95 10.55
CA VAL A 510 -15.70 13.28 10.53
C VAL A 510 -15.28 14.11 11.74
N ASP A 511 -13.98 14.13 11.99
CA ASP A 511 -13.40 14.80 13.16
C ASP A 511 -13.20 16.31 13.04
N LYS A 512 -13.75 16.91 11.99
CA LYS A 512 -13.63 18.35 11.71
C LYS A 512 -14.98 18.97 11.47
N GLU A 513 -15.09 20.21 11.93
CA GLU A 513 -16.25 21.06 11.67
C GLU A 513 -16.38 21.40 10.18
N LEU A 514 -17.60 21.18 9.68
CA LEU A 514 -18.04 21.56 8.34
C LEU A 514 -19.00 22.74 8.45
N TYR A 515 -18.70 23.81 7.70
CA TYR A 515 -19.45 25.06 7.73
C TYR A 515 -20.40 25.18 6.54
N ALA A 516 -21.40 26.05 6.68
CA ALA A 516 -22.25 26.50 5.58
C ALA A 516 -21.41 26.94 4.36
N GLY A 517 -21.81 26.47 3.18
CA GLY A 517 -21.08 26.63 1.92
C GLY A 517 -20.26 25.41 1.48
N ASN A 518 -19.94 24.47 2.39
CA ASN A 518 -19.38 23.17 2.00
C ASN A 518 -20.45 22.19 1.46
N SER A 519 -21.72 22.38 1.82
CA SER A 519 -22.84 21.51 1.43
C SER A 519 -22.86 21.24 -0.07
N GLY A 520 -22.97 19.97 -0.47
CA GLY A 520 -22.92 19.53 -1.86
C GLY A 520 -21.50 19.35 -2.43
N GLY A 521 -20.47 19.72 -1.68
CA GLY A 521 -19.06 19.54 -2.08
C GLY A 521 -18.60 18.06 -2.02
N PRO A 522 -17.62 17.65 -2.83
CA PRO A 522 -17.15 16.27 -2.83
C PRO A 522 -16.23 15.96 -1.65
N VAL A 523 -16.40 14.76 -1.09
CA VAL A 523 -15.48 14.15 -0.12
C VAL A 523 -14.68 13.07 -0.82
N LEU A 524 -13.35 13.18 -0.80
CA LEU A 524 -12.44 12.33 -1.54
C LEU A 524 -11.62 11.41 -0.63
N ASN A 525 -11.41 10.16 -1.05
CA ASN A 525 -10.44 9.28 -0.43
C ASN A 525 -9.00 9.65 -0.83
N GLN A 526 -8.02 8.89 -0.31
CA GLN A 526 -6.62 9.14 -0.63
C GLN A 526 -6.31 9.00 -2.14
N ASP A 527 -7.07 8.20 -2.89
CA ASP A 527 -6.92 8.00 -4.33
C ASP A 527 -7.62 9.09 -5.17
N SER A 528 -8.12 10.15 -4.53
CA SER A 528 -8.85 11.28 -5.14
C SER A 528 -10.15 10.86 -5.83
N ARG A 529 -10.80 9.81 -5.33
CA ARG A 529 -12.14 9.38 -5.75
C ARG A 529 -13.19 9.83 -4.75
N VAL A 530 -14.38 10.16 -5.23
CA VAL A 530 -15.50 10.61 -4.40
C VAL A 530 -16.01 9.43 -3.58
N VAL A 531 -15.94 9.55 -2.26
CA VAL A 531 -16.50 8.62 -1.28
C VAL A 531 -17.72 9.18 -0.55
N GLY A 532 -18.02 10.48 -0.76
CA GLY A 532 -19.23 11.09 -0.24
C GLY A 532 -19.45 12.52 -0.70
N ILE A 533 -20.55 13.09 -0.24
CA ILE A 533 -21.02 14.45 -0.54
C ILE A 533 -21.28 15.14 0.78
N VAL A 534 -20.67 16.30 1.00
CA VAL A 534 -20.86 17.04 2.26
C VAL A 534 -22.34 17.35 2.44
N GLY A 535 -22.92 16.91 3.55
CA GLY A 535 -24.30 17.21 3.90
C GLY A 535 -24.42 18.55 4.64
N ILE A 536 -25.56 18.76 5.30
CA ILE A 536 -25.80 19.95 6.14
C ILE A 536 -24.65 20.13 7.15
N GLY A 537 -24.00 21.30 7.06
CA GLY A 537 -23.00 21.77 8.01
C GLY A 537 -23.65 22.43 9.23
N ASN A 538 -22.84 22.82 10.21
CA ASN A 538 -23.33 23.37 11.47
C ASN A 538 -23.93 24.79 11.27
N ASP A 539 -25.21 24.97 11.63
CA ASP A 539 -25.91 26.28 11.61
C ASP A 539 -25.79 27.05 12.94
N GLY A 540 -24.93 26.59 13.86
CA GLY A 540 -24.62 27.29 15.12
C GLY A 540 -25.43 26.83 16.33
N GLU A 541 -26.27 25.80 16.19
CA GLU A 541 -26.87 25.09 17.33
C GLU A 541 -26.00 23.89 17.75
N TYR A 542 -25.83 23.70 19.06
CA TYR A 542 -24.78 22.91 19.71
C TYR A 542 -24.84 21.38 19.49
N CYS A 543 -25.62 20.89 18.51
CA CYS A 543 -26.02 19.49 18.42
C CYS A 543 -25.76 18.79 17.06
N ASP A 544 -25.29 19.49 16.01
CA ASP A 544 -25.12 18.86 14.69
C ASP A 544 -23.68 18.40 14.41
N HIS A 545 -23.51 17.08 14.32
CA HIS A 545 -22.27 16.42 13.95
C HIS A 545 -21.91 16.70 12.47
N SER A 546 -20.67 17.08 12.21
CA SER A 546 -20.15 17.29 10.86
C SER A 546 -20.11 15.99 10.07
N ARG A 547 -20.97 15.89 9.05
CA ARG A 547 -21.24 14.65 8.33
C ARG A 547 -21.27 14.81 6.81
N PHE A 548 -21.06 13.70 6.11
CA PHE A 548 -21.26 13.61 4.66
C PHE A 548 -22.13 12.39 4.31
N ILE A 549 -22.89 12.52 3.22
CA ILE A 549 -23.70 11.47 2.61
C ILE A 549 -22.77 10.50 1.88
N CYS A 550 -22.91 9.20 2.12
CA CYS A 550 -22.09 8.18 1.46
C CYS A 550 -22.27 8.21 -0.08
N VAL A 551 -21.19 7.99 -0.84
CA VAL A 551 -21.27 7.89 -2.32
C VAL A 551 -22.23 6.78 -2.79
N SER A 552 -22.46 5.75 -1.98
CA SER A 552 -23.47 4.72 -2.26
C SER A 552 -24.88 5.30 -2.42
N GLU A 553 -25.22 6.37 -1.70
CA GLU A 553 -26.52 7.03 -1.82
C GLU A 553 -26.62 7.85 -3.10
N LEU A 554 -25.51 8.45 -3.55
CA LEU A 554 -25.43 9.10 -4.86
C LEU A 554 -25.59 8.10 -6.00
N LEU A 555 -24.99 6.92 -5.91
CA LEU A 555 -25.17 5.87 -6.91
C LEU A 555 -26.65 5.45 -7.02
N LYS A 556 -27.34 5.28 -5.89
CA LYS A 556 -28.79 5.01 -5.86
C LYS A 556 -29.60 6.15 -6.49
N ALA A 557 -29.25 7.41 -6.23
CA ALA A 557 -29.92 8.56 -6.84
C ALA A 557 -29.71 8.63 -8.36
N ILE A 558 -28.50 8.31 -8.85
CA ILE A 558 -28.20 8.21 -10.28
C ILE A 558 -29.01 7.10 -10.95
N ASP A 559 -29.15 5.94 -10.31
CA ASP A 559 -29.95 4.84 -10.83
C ASP A 559 -31.45 5.19 -10.83
N GLY A 560 -31.95 5.87 -9.80
CA GLY A 560 -33.31 6.40 -9.75
C GLY A 560 -33.59 7.40 -10.89
N PHE A 561 -32.65 8.30 -11.17
CA PHE A 561 -32.74 9.21 -12.31
C PHE A 561 -32.82 8.47 -13.66
N LYS A 562 -32.01 7.41 -13.87
CA LYS A 562 -32.04 6.62 -15.10
C LYS A 562 -33.40 5.94 -15.30
N LEU A 563 -33.98 5.39 -14.22
CA LEU A 563 -35.30 4.76 -14.25
C LEU A 563 -36.40 5.78 -14.58
N ALA A 564 -36.42 6.93 -13.89
CA ALA A 564 -37.41 7.98 -14.14
C ALA A 564 -37.31 8.57 -15.56
N SER A 565 -36.11 8.59 -16.15
CA SER A 565 -35.90 9.03 -17.53
C SER A 565 -36.38 7.99 -18.55
N ALA A 566 -36.22 6.70 -18.27
CA ALA A 566 -36.73 5.62 -19.12
C ALA A 566 -38.27 5.61 -19.15
N GLU A 567 -38.91 5.76 -17.98
CA GLU A 567 -40.38 5.84 -17.87
C GLU A 567 -40.95 7.06 -18.61
N LYS A 568 -40.28 8.23 -18.57
CA LYS A 568 -40.68 9.41 -19.35
C LYS A 568 -40.57 9.18 -20.87
N SER A 569 -39.63 8.36 -21.34
CA SER A 569 -39.48 8.04 -22.77
C SER A 569 -40.55 7.06 -23.29
N GLU A 570 -41.16 6.26 -22.41
CA GLU A 570 -42.27 5.35 -22.77
C GLU A 570 -43.65 6.04 -22.75
N LEU A 571 -43.75 7.24 -22.16
CA LEU A 571 -45.00 8.00 -21.99
C LEU A 571 -45.18 9.15 -23.00
N GLU A 572 -44.22 9.41 -23.89
CA GLU A 572 -44.39 10.32 -25.03
C GLU A 572 -44.79 9.53 -26.29
N PRO A 573 -46.05 9.62 -26.79
CA PRO A 573 -46.39 9.10 -28.10
C PRO A 573 -45.72 9.97 -29.18
N ALA A 574 -45.23 9.28 -30.23
CA ALA A 574 -44.49 9.80 -31.39
C ALA A 574 -45.11 11.01 -32.10
#